data_AF-A0A0B7BBP4-F1
#
_entry.id   AF-A0A0B7BBP4-F1
#
_cell.length_a   1.000
_cell.length_b   1.000
_cell.length_c   1.000
_cell.angle_alpha   90.00
_cell.angle_beta   90.00
_cell.angle_gamma   90.00
#
_symmetry.space_group_name_H-M   'P 1'
#
loop_
_entity.id
_entity.type
_entity.pdbx_description
1 polymer ?
#
loop_
_entity_poly.entity_id
_entity_poly.type
_entity_poly.pdbx_seq_one_letter_code
_entity_poly.pdbx_strand_id
1 'polypeptide(L)'
;FPQTYETIRNGHGLQFLAKTDPPTVTLPRIKAITTGSPPNFVDVALNFGSPALEEDNIVTQMKRSGREIVFFGDDTWIKLFPQHFERSDGTISFFVSDYTEVDTNVTRHLKHELSTPSWDVMILHYLGLDHIGHTAGPNSLLVRPKLKEMDNVIRQIYSAMEQWAEPSLLVVCGDHGMSDQGGHGGASAAEISVPVIFLSPHIVRKDSKHVETISQADLCPTLSVLLGLPIPKNNLGKVITEALIGYTLPQKVSIIHQNAMLAIQILKGYVQDFEKESSYMLYSKAKHQFHGWVSARNSTPKAAWEDEGHTLLTMYSESLTLLAEKVTRVSTQYDVYAMAVSVALLWMLLISLVLSHLKKNVTTRSEPLSRKASQLLIARS
;
A
#
# COMPACT_ATOMS: atom_id res chain seq x y z
N PHE A 1 -22.56 6.87 1.37
CA PHE A 1 -21.85 7.89 0.59
C PHE A 1 -22.73 8.64 -0.41
N PRO A 2 -23.92 9.16 -0.03
CA PRO A 2 -24.72 9.93 -0.97
C PRO A 2 -23.99 11.16 -1.54
N GLN A 3 -23.22 11.89 -0.73
CA GLN A 3 -22.58 13.13 -1.17
C GLN A 3 -21.38 12.84 -2.08
N THR A 4 -20.53 11.89 -1.69
CA THR A 4 -19.40 11.45 -2.54
C THR A 4 -19.90 10.95 -3.89
N TYR A 5 -21.00 10.18 -3.91
CA TYR A 5 -21.59 9.68 -5.15
C TYR A 5 -22.12 10.81 -6.05
N GLU A 6 -22.72 11.85 -5.45
CA GLU A 6 -23.17 13.04 -6.17
C GLU A 6 -22.00 13.79 -6.81
N THR A 7 -20.89 13.99 -6.09
CA THR A 7 -19.67 14.60 -6.63
C THR A 7 -19.13 13.83 -7.85
N ILE A 8 -19.09 12.50 -7.78
CA ILE A 8 -18.67 11.65 -8.91
C ILE A 8 -19.66 11.78 -10.08
N ARG A 9 -20.97 11.81 -9.81
CA ARG A 9 -22.01 11.99 -10.84
C ARG A 9 -21.95 13.35 -11.52
N ASN A 10 -21.54 14.40 -10.81
CA ASN A 10 -21.32 15.73 -11.36
C ASN A 10 -20.04 15.81 -12.20
N GLY A 11 -19.30 14.70 -12.30
CA GLY A 11 -18.13 14.54 -13.15
C GLY A 11 -16.84 15.02 -12.51
N HIS A 12 -16.83 15.20 -11.19
CA HIS A 12 -15.67 15.65 -10.40
C HIS A 12 -14.92 14.50 -9.72
N GLY A 13 -15.13 13.26 -10.20
CA GLY A 13 -14.46 12.10 -9.66
C GLY A 13 -14.37 10.90 -10.57
N LEU A 14 -13.46 10.01 -10.22
CA LEU A 14 -13.27 8.67 -10.78
C LEU A 14 -13.48 7.63 -9.68
N GLN A 15 -13.96 6.46 -10.07
CA GLN A 15 -14.16 5.33 -9.17
C GLN A 15 -13.61 4.05 -9.80
N PHE A 16 -12.93 3.28 -8.98
CA PHE A 16 -12.32 2.01 -9.33
C PHE A 16 -12.63 0.97 -8.25
N LEU A 17 -12.62 -0.30 -8.65
CA LEU A 17 -12.57 -1.42 -7.73
C LEU A 17 -11.12 -1.92 -7.66
N ALA A 18 -10.43 -1.67 -6.56
CA ALA A 18 -9.08 -2.20 -6.39
C ALA A 18 -9.13 -3.63 -5.81
N LYS A 19 -8.32 -4.51 -6.41
CA LYS A 19 -8.01 -5.84 -5.90
C LYS A 19 -6.72 -5.80 -5.11
N THR A 20 -6.78 -6.25 -3.88
CA THR A 20 -5.64 -6.36 -2.97
C THR A 20 -5.16 -7.81 -2.94
N ASP A 21 -3.87 -8.03 -2.80
CA ASP A 21 -3.34 -9.38 -2.58
C ASP A 21 -3.53 -9.79 -1.11
N PRO A 22 -3.49 -11.09 -0.79
CA PRO A 22 -3.25 -11.54 0.59
C PRO A 22 -1.76 -11.37 0.98
N PRO A 23 -1.44 -11.24 2.29
CA PRO A 23 -2.38 -11.13 3.39
C PRO A 23 -3.04 -9.75 3.41
N THR A 24 -4.35 -9.74 3.63
CA THR A 24 -5.18 -8.54 3.73
C THR A 24 -5.13 -7.98 5.16
N VAL A 25 -3.93 -7.61 5.60
CA VAL A 25 -3.65 -7.04 6.92
C VAL A 25 -3.05 -5.65 6.74
N THR A 26 -3.38 -4.72 7.65
CA THR A 26 -3.05 -3.29 7.54
C THR A 26 -1.59 -2.99 7.21
N LEU A 27 -0.61 -3.45 8.00
CA LEU A 27 0.80 -3.16 7.75
C LEU A 27 1.28 -3.65 6.36
N PRO A 28 1.06 -4.92 5.97
CA PRO A 28 1.39 -5.38 4.61
C PRO A 28 0.73 -4.56 3.50
N ARG A 29 -0.52 -4.12 3.70
CA ARG A 29 -1.26 -3.34 2.70
C ARG A 29 -0.76 -1.91 2.59
N ILE A 30 -0.43 -1.24 3.69
CA ILE A 30 0.22 0.08 3.66
C ILE A 30 1.55 -0.01 2.90
N LYS A 31 2.36 -1.05 3.15
CA LYS A 31 3.59 -1.28 2.38
C LYS A 31 3.27 -1.43 0.89
N ALA A 32 2.30 -2.27 0.52
CA ALA A 32 1.95 -2.49 -0.88
C ALA A 32 1.47 -1.22 -1.61
N ILE A 33 0.63 -0.40 -0.95
CA ILE A 33 0.15 0.87 -1.49
C ILE A 33 1.29 1.88 -1.71
N THR A 34 2.30 1.86 -0.84
CA THR A 34 3.39 2.86 -0.86
C THR A 34 4.60 2.45 -1.68
N THR A 35 4.84 1.14 -1.88
CA THR A 35 5.93 0.62 -2.72
C THR A 35 5.46 0.25 -4.12
N GLY A 36 4.18 -0.09 -4.28
CA GLY A 36 3.63 -0.63 -5.53
C GLY A 36 4.05 -2.07 -5.80
N SER A 37 4.42 -2.80 -4.76
CA SER A 37 4.81 -4.22 -4.82
C SER A 37 3.86 -5.05 -3.95
N PRO A 38 3.47 -6.26 -4.36
CA PRO A 38 2.72 -7.16 -3.50
C PRO A 38 3.56 -7.48 -2.26
N PRO A 39 2.96 -7.58 -1.07
CA PRO A 39 3.73 -7.83 0.12
C PRO A 39 4.19 -9.28 0.18
N ASN A 40 5.38 -9.43 0.72
CA ASN A 40 6.05 -10.69 0.89
C ASN A 40 5.82 -11.21 2.32
N PHE A 41 5.25 -12.42 2.46
CA PHE A 41 5.01 -13.06 3.76
C PHE A 41 6.25 -13.17 4.65
N VAL A 42 7.44 -13.39 4.07
CA VAL A 42 8.70 -13.45 4.82
C VAL A 42 9.04 -12.08 5.40
N ASP A 43 8.85 -11.00 4.63
CA ASP A 43 9.10 -9.65 5.11
C ASP A 43 8.13 -9.25 6.22
N VAL A 44 6.90 -9.76 6.22
CA VAL A 44 5.94 -9.55 7.32
C VAL A 44 6.40 -10.25 8.60
N ALA A 45 6.92 -11.48 8.49
CA ALA A 45 7.40 -12.25 9.63
C ALA A 45 8.73 -11.71 10.19
N LEU A 46 9.65 -11.28 9.34
CA LEU A 46 10.98 -10.78 9.74
C LEU A 46 10.95 -9.36 10.31
N ASN A 47 10.00 -8.52 9.88
CA ASN A 47 9.88 -7.13 10.36
C ASN A 47 9.11 -6.99 11.69
N PHE A 48 8.88 -8.09 12.41
CA PHE A 48 8.22 -8.08 13.72
C PHE A 48 8.99 -7.26 14.80
N GLY A 49 10.28 -6.95 14.57
CA GLY A 49 11.14 -6.25 15.53
C GLY A 49 11.63 -4.85 15.13
N SER A 50 11.47 -4.43 13.87
CA SER A 50 11.80 -3.06 13.39
C SER A 50 10.84 -2.69 12.26
N PRO A 51 9.81 -1.87 12.52
CA PRO A 51 8.74 -1.65 11.56
C PRO A 51 9.10 -0.66 10.44
N ALA A 52 10.23 0.07 10.54
CA ALA A 52 10.60 1.08 9.56
C ALA A 52 10.75 0.47 8.14
N LEU A 53 10.16 1.14 7.15
CA LEU A 53 10.23 0.71 5.75
C LEU A 53 11.46 1.33 5.07
N GLU A 54 12.51 0.53 4.92
CA GLU A 54 13.78 0.93 4.29
C GLU A 54 13.75 0.86 2.75
N GLU A 55 12.79 0.11 2.21
CA GLU A 55 12.61 0.00 0.77
C GLU A 55 12.17 1.31 0.14
N ASP A 56 12.52 1.49 -1.14
CA ASP A 56 12.10 2.68 -1.87
C ASP A 56 10.58 2.72 -2.01
N ASN A 57 9.99 3.85 -1.64
CA ASN A 57 8.54 4.01 -1.53
C ASN A 57 8.15 5.48 -1.77
N ILE A 58 6.87 5.72 -2.10
CA ILE A 58 6.39 7.04 -2.48
C ILE A 58 6.48 8.08 -1.34
N VAL A 59 6.34 7.68 -0.07
CA VAL A 59 6.40 8.59 1.09
C VAL A 59 7.82 9.12 1.26
N THR A 60 8.82 8.26 1.12
CA THR A 60 10.23 8.65 1.11
C THR A 60 10.57 9.50 -0.12
N GLN A 61 9.99 9.23 -1.29
CA GLN A 61 10.16 10.08 -2.47
C GLN A 61 9.55 11.48 -2.28
N MET A 62 8.37 11.58 -1.63
CA MET A 62 7.79 12.87 -1.22
C MET A 62 8.75 13.63 -0.31
N LYS A 63 9.26 13.00 0.76
CA LYS A 63 10.20 13.66 1.69
C LYS A 63 11.49 14.11 0.99
N ARG A 64 12.08 13.26 0.15
CA ARG A 64 13.33 13.56 -0.58
C ARG A 64 13.18 14.69 -1.58
N SER A 65 11.98 14.89 -2.13
CA SER A 65 11.68 16.02 -3.02
C SER A 65 11.34 17.31 -2.28
N GLY A 66 11.45 17.31 -0.93
CA GLY A 66 11.20 18.49 -0.10
C GLY A 66 9.71 18.78 0.13
N ARG A 67 8.82 17.81 -0.11
CA ARG A 67 7.38 17.96 0.15
C ARG A 67 7.10 17.95 1.65
N GLU A 68 6.25 18.85 2.11
CA GLU A 68 5.75 18.85 3.48
C GLU A 68 4.60 17.84 3.61
N ILE A 69 4.81 16.82 4.43
CA ILE A 69 3.85 15.73 4.64
C ILE A 69 3.29 15.83 6.06
N VAL A 70 1.97 15.76 6.19
CA VAL A 70 1.28 15.65 7.49
C VAL A 70 0.47 14.36 7.58
N PHE A 71 0.40 13.77 8.78
CA PHE A 71 -0.24 12.48 8.99
C PHE A 71 -1.08 12.42 10.26
N PHE A 72 -2.31 11.91 10.16
CA PHE A 72 -3.17 11.68 11.32
C PHE A 72 -3.89 10.33 11.18
N GLY A 73 -3.77 9.43 12.15
CA GLY A 73 -4.39 8.11 12.06
C GLY A 73 -3.59 6.99 12.72
N ASP A 74 -3.80 5.76 12.28
CA ASP A 74 -3.11 4.56 12.79
C ASP A 74 -1.60 4.76 12.93
N ASP A 75 -1.08 4.56 14.15
CA ASP A 75 0.33 4.75 14.51
C ASP A 75 1.31 3.86 13.71
N THR A 76 0.81 2.85 13.00
CA THR A 76 1.54 2.01 12.04
C THR A 76 2.28 2.86 10.99
N TRP A 77 1.68 3.96 10.52
CA TRP A 77 2.35 4.86 9.56
C TRP A 77 3.57 5.55 10.17
N ILE A 78 3.48 6.02 11.41
CA ILE A 78 4.60 6.70 12.10
C ILE A 78 5.75 5.72 12.31
N LYS A 79 5.43 4.46 12.61
CA LYS A 79 6.39 3.36 12.77
C LYS A 79 7.06 2.98 11.45
N LEU A 80 6.30 2.94 10.35
CA LEU A 80 6.82 2.63 9.00
C LEU A 80 7.68 3.77 8.43
N PHE A 81 7.31 5.03 8.70
CA PHE A 81 7.92 6.21 8.11
C PHE A 81 8.44 7.18 9.18
N PRO A 82 9.38 6.75 10.05
CA PRO A 82 9.89 7.61 11.10
C PRO A 82 10.50 8.89 10.49
N GLN A 83 10.21 10.05 11.08
CA GLN A 83 10.74 11.37 10.68
C GLN A 83 10.30 11.87 9.28
N HIS A 84 9.32 11.22 8.63
CA HIS A 84 8.82 11.68 7.32
C HIS A 84 7.76 12.78 7.43
N PHE A 85 7.05 12.87 8.57
CA PHE A 85 5.95 13.81 8.77
C PHE A 85 6.40 15.05 9.54
N GLU A 86 6.03 16.23 9.06
CA GLU A 86 6.29 17.52 9.73
C GLU A 86 5.36 17.71 10.94
N ARG A 87 4.12 17.25 10.79
CA ARG A 87 3.12 17.19 11.85
C ARG A 87 2.48 15.83 11.80
N SER A 88 2.41 15.15 12.94
CA SER A 88 1.70 13.88 13.02
C SER A 88 1.07 13.62 14.36
N ASP A 89 0.00 12.83 14.34
CA ASP A 89 -0.66 12.31 15.54
C ASP A 89 -1.12 10.86 15.30
N GLY A 90 -0.65 9.96 16.15
CA GLY A 90 -0.84 8.52 16.00
C GLY A 90 -1.93 8.00 16.94
N THR A 91 -2.86 7.24 16.39
CA THR A 91 -3.91 6.52 17.12
C THR A 91 -3.49 5.06 17.31
N ILE A 92 -3.56 4.56 18.55
CA ILE A 92 -3.23 3.17 18.87
C ILE A 92 -4.42 2.26 18.54
N SER A 93 -4.23 1.32 17.61
CA SER A 93 -5.29 0.42 17.11
C SER A 93 -5.59 -0.81 18.00
N PHE A 94 -4.94 -0.96 19.15
CA PHE A 94 -4.98 -2.23 19.90
C PHE A 94 -6.36 -2.59 20.46
N PHE A 95 -7.23 -1.61 20.73
CA PHE A 95 -8.55 -1.84 21.32
C PHE A 95 -9.66 -1.69 20.27
N VAL A 96 -9.98 -2.79 19.58
CA VAL A 96 -11.00 -2.83 18.51
C VAL A 96 -12.43 -2.48 18.98
N SER A 97 -12.68 -2.45 20.29
CA SER A 97 -13.96 -2.00 20.84
C SER A 97 -14.20 -0.50 20.69
N ASP A 98 -13.14 0.30 20.55
CA ASP A 98 -13.25 1.74 20.30
C ASP A 98 -13.27 2.04 18.80
N TYR A 99 -14.45 2.30 18.25
CA TYR A 99 -14.65 2.70 16.86
C TYR A 99 -15.07 4.17 16.72
N THR A 100 -14.95 4.98 17.77
CA THR A 100 -15.41 6.39 17.77
C THR A 100 -14.31 7.36 18.15
N GLU A 101 -13.60 7.12 19.24
CA GLU A 101 -12.50 7.99 19.67
C GLU A 101 -11.32 7.87 18.71
N VAL A 102 -11.03 6.67 18.18
CA VAL A 102 -10.03 6.48 17.10
C VAL A 102 -10.24 7.40 15.89
N ASP A 103 -11.48 7.57 15.42
CA ASP A 103 -11.81 8.41 14.26
C ASP A 103 -11.91 9.90 14.65
N THR A 104 -12.32 10.19 15.88
CA THR A 104 -12.32 11.55 16.44
C THR A 104 -10.90 12.10 16.54
N ASN A 105 -9.94 11.25 16.91
CA ASN A 105 -8.51 11.61 17.01
C ASN A 105 -7.91 12.00 15.66
N VAL A 106 -8.43 11.49 14.56
CA VAL A 106 -8.06 11.92 13.21
C VAL A 106 -8.82 13.20 12.83
N THR A 107 -10.14 13.17 12.95
CA THR A 107 -11.03 14.23 12.45
C THR A 107 -10.79 15.59 13.11
N ARG A 108 -10.39 15.62 14.38
CA ARG A 108 -10.16 16.88 15.12
C ARG A 108 -9.08 17.78 14.51
N HIS A 109 -8.17 17.23 13.71
CA HIS A 109 -7.10 17.98 13.03
C HIS A 109 -7.57 18.67 11.74
N LEU A 110 -8.61 18.15 11.08
CA LEU A 110 -9.06 18.62 9.77
C LEU A 110 -9.39 20.10 9.74
N LYS A 111 -10.07 20.62 10.77
CA LYS A 111 -10.47 22.03 10.78
C LYS A 111 -9.25 22.96 10.70
N HIS A 112 -8.19 22.65 11.43
CA HIS A 112 -6.96 23.46 11.43
C HIS A 112 -6.25 23.33 10.08
N GLU A 113 -5.92 22.10 9.67
CA GLU A 113 -5.08 21.85 8.51
C GLU A 113 -5.74 22.21 7.17
N LEU A 114 -7.07 22.20 7.08
CA LEU A 114 -7.80 22.63 5.86
C LEU A 114 -7.98 24.15 5.77
N SER A 115 -7.95 24.87 6.89
CA SER A 115 -8.18 26.33 6.93
C SER A 115 -6.96 27.14 6.49
N THR A 116 -5.77 26.64 6.79
CA THR A 116 -4.49 27.26 6.44
C THR A 116 -3.56 26.16 5.94
N PRO A 117 -3.74 25.68 4.69
CA PRO A 117 -2.94 24.58 4.17
C PRO A 117 -1.48 25.02 4.03
N SER A 118 -0.62 24.44 4.87
CA SER A 118 0.85 24.57 4.84
C SER A 118 1.46 23.17 4.76
N TRP A 119 1.01 22.41 3.77
CA TRP A 119 1.44 21.03 3.51
C TRP A 119 1.21 20.73 2.03
N ASP A 120 2.04 19.86 1.45
CA ASP A 120 1.88 19.36 0.08
C ASP A 120 1.05 18.07 0.05
N VAL A 121 1.19 17.22 1.07
CA VAL A 121 0.51 15.93 1.18
C VAL A 121 -0.04 15.73 2.59
N MET A 122 -1.33 15.41 2.68
CA MET A 122 -1.99 14.98 3.91
C MET A 122 -2.41 13.52 3.78
N ILE A 123 -2.04 12.70 4.77
CA ILE A 123 -2.44 11.29 4.86
C ILE A 123 -3.31 11.12 6.10
N LEU A 124 -4.51 10.55 5.92
CA LEU A 124 -5.46 10.26 6.98
C LEU A 124 -5.74 8.76 7.02
N HIS A 125 -5.61 8.14 8.18
CA HIS A 125 -5.94 6.72 8.37
C HIS A 125 -7.02 6.56 9.46
N TYR A 126 -8.24 6.29 9.03
CA TYR A 126 -9.40 6.02 9.89
C TYR A 126 -9.54 4.53 10.21
N LEU A 127 -9.88 4.18 11.46
CA LEU A 127 -9.92 2.79 11.94
C LEU A 127 -11.32 2.30 12.29
N GLY A 128 -12.26 3.22 12.56
CA GLY A 128 -13.54 2.86 13.16
C GLY A 128 -14.39 1.89 12.35
N LEU A 129 -14.25 1.87 11.03
CA LEU A 129 -14.97 0.91 10.18
C LEU A 129 -14.42 -0.51 10.31
N ASP A 130 -13.09 -0.67 10.38
CA ASP A 130 -12.44 -1.96 10.61
C ASP A 130 -12.79 -2.50 12.00
N HIS A 131 -12.70 -1.64 13.03
CA HIS A 131 -13.07 -1.96 14.40
C HIS A 131 -14.53 -2.42 14.55
N ILE A 132 -15.47 -1.79 13.82
CA ILE A 132 -16.87 -2.26 13.75
C ILE A 132 -16.95 -3.63 13.08
N GLY A 133 -16.18 -3.86 12.01
CA GLY A 133 -16.11 -5.15 11.33
C GLY A 133 -15.69 -6.28 12.28
N HIS A 134 -14.63 -6.08 13.06
CA HIS A 134 -14.18 -7.05 14.08
C HIS A 134 -15.19 -7.24 15.21
N THR A 135 -15.77 -6.15 15.72
CA THR A 135 -16.59 -6.20 16.93
C THR A 135 -18.02 -6.68 16.67
N ALA A 136 -18.59 -6.33 15.52
CA ALA A 136 -20.01 -6.53 15.22
C ALA A 136 -20.29 -7.12 13.83
N GLY A 137 -19.26 -7.33 13.00
CA GLY A 137 -19.39 -7.84 11.64
C GLY A 137 -19.71 -6.76 10.60
N PRO A 138 -19.39 -7.01 9.31
CA PRO A 138 -19.54 -6.03 8.22
C PRO A 138 -21.01 -5.71 7.86
N ASN A 139 -21.96 -6.51 8.33
CA ASN A 139 -23.40 -6.32 8.10
C ASN A 139 -24.12 -5.66 9.30
N SER A 140 -23.37 -5.23 10.32
CA SER A 140 -23.91 -4.58 11.52
C SER A 140 -24.66 -3.28 11.19
N LEU A 141 -25.68 -2.96 12.00
CA LEU A 141 -26.38 -1.68 11.94
C LEU A 141 -25.46 -0.48 12.23
N LEU A 142 -24.28 -0.70 12.83
CA LEU A 142 -23.26 0.32 13.10
C LEU A 142 -22.51 0.78 11.83
N VAL A 143 -22.47 -0.05 10.78
CA VAL A 143 -21.74 0.26 9.54
C VAL A 143 -22.34 1.47 8.83
N ARG A 144 -23.67 1.55 8.70
CA ARG A 144 -24.32 2.67 7.99
C ARG A 144 -24.03 4.05 8.61
N PRO A 145 -24.18 4.24 9.94
CA PRO A 145 -23.73 5.46 10.61
C PRO A 145 -22.24 5.78 10.36
N LYS A 146 -21.36 4.78 10.45
CA LYS A 146 -19.93 4.97 10.23
C LYS A 146 -19.60 5.39 8.79
N LEU A 147 -20.25 4.81 7.78
CA LEU A 147 -20.09 5.24 6.40
C LEU A 147 -20.62 6.66 6.16
N LYS A 148 -21.64 7.10 6.92
CA LYS A 148 -22.14 8.48 6.88
C LYS A 148 -21.15 9.47 7.51
N GLU A 149 -20.46 9.06 8.56
CA GLU A 149 -19.35 9.83 9.14
C GLU A 149 -18.23 10.04 8.10
N MET A 150 -17.80 8.98 7.42
CA MET A 150 -16.76 9.08 6.38
C MET A 150 -17.22 9.94 5.19
N ASP A 151 -18.49 9.83 4.76
CA ASP A 151 -19.03 10.71 3.71
C ASP A 151 -19.00 12.19 4.11
N ASN A 152 -19.23 12.51 5.39
CA ASN A 152 -19.11 13.88 5.90
C ASN A 152 -17.66 14.37 5.93
N VAL A 153 -16.71 13.51 6.33
CA VAL A 153 -15.27 13.82 6.30
C VAL A 153 -14.84 14.13 4.87
N ILE A 154 -15.19 13.28 3.90
CA ILE A 154 -14.90 13.48 2.48
C ILE A 154 -15.47 14.81 1.99
N ARG A 155 -16.72 15.11 2.32
CA ARG A 155 -17.35 16.39 1.96
C ARG A 155 -16.61 17.58 2.58
N GLN A 156 -16.22 17.51 3.84
CA GLN A 156 -15.50 18.60 4.50
C GLN A 156 -14.18 18.91 3.78
N ILE A 157 -13.41 17.88 3.42
CA ILE A 157 -12.16 18.02 2.68
C ILE A 157 -12.44 18.58 1.27
N TYR A 158 -13.40 17.99 0.55
CA TYR A 158 -13.74 18.43 -0.81
C TYR A 158 -14.20 19.89 -0.85
N SER A 159 -15.05 20.32 0.08
CA SER A 159 -15.50 21.72 0.16
C SER A 159 -14.37 22.70 0.49
N ALA A 160 -13.33 22.27 1.22
CA ALA A 160 -12.14 23.08 1.42
C ALA A 160 -11.32 23.17 0.12
N MET A 161 -11.16 22.05 -0.60
CA MET A 161 -10.47 22.00 -1.90
C MET A 161 -11.08 22.95 -2.93
N GLU A 162 -12.42 23.12 -2.93
CA GLU A 162 -13.11 24.06 -3.83
C GLU A 162 -12.71 25.53 -3.62
N GLN A 163 -12.14 25.87 -2.46
CA GLN A 163 -11.69 27.21 -2.12
C GLN A 163 -10.18 27.42 -2.37
N TRP A 164 -9.42 26.35 -2.61
CA TRP A 164 -7.99 26.44 -2.85
C TRP A 164 -7.71 26.93 -4.27
N ALA A 165 -6.68 27.77 -4.41
CA ALA A 165 -6.27 28.28 -5.72
C ALA A 165 -5.53 27.22 -6.54
N GLU A 166 -4.76 26.36 -5.85
CA GLU A 166 -3.95 25.32 -6.48
C GLU A 166 -4.80 24.06 -6.74
N PRO A 167 -4.59 23.38 -7.88
CA PRO A 167 -5.22 22.10 -8.15
C PRO A 167 -4.88 21.07 -7.07
N SER A 168 -5.92 20.42 -6.55
CA SER A 168 -5.79 19.42 -5.49
C SER A 168 -6.52 18.13 -5.86
N LEU A 169 -6.09 17.03 -5.25
CA LEU A 169 -6.66 15.70 -5.45
C LEU A 169 -6.87 15.03 -4.10
N LEU A 170 -8.10 14.54 -3.87
CA LEU A 170 -8.43 13.66 -2.75
C LEU A 170 -8.54 12.23 -3.28
N VAL A 171 -7.75 11.33 -2.69
CA VAL A 171 -7.83 9.89 -2.96
C VAL A 171 -8.37 9.19 -1.74
N VAL A 172 -9.50 8.51 -1.89
CA VAL A 172 -10.15 7.70 -0.85
C VAL A 172 -9.99 6.23 -1.24
N CYS A 173 -9.38 5.43 -0.37
CA CYS A 173 -9.20 4.01 -0.62
C CYS A 173 -9.26 3.20 0.68
N GLY A 174 -9.52 1.89 0.55
CA GLY A 174 -9.30 0.92 1.62
C GLY A 174 -7.97 0.19 1.46
N ASP A 175 -7.38 -0.22 2.56
CA ASP A 175 -6.23 -1.12 2.60
C ASP A 175 -6.66 -2.59 2.42
N HIS A 176 -7.78 -2.98 3.00
CA HIS A 176 -8.47 -4.25 2.76
C HIS A 176 -9.99 -4.14 3.00
N GLY A 177 -10.71 -5.21 2.68
CA GLY A 177 -12.10 -5.41 3.06
C GLY A 177 -12.24 -6.27 4.30
N MET A 178 -13.42 -6.87 4.50
CA MET A 178 -13.77 -7.62 5.70
C MET A 178 -14.58 -8.86 5.33
N SER A 179 -14.25 -10.02 5.90
CA SER A 179 -15.05 -11.24 5.72
C SER A 179 -16.38 -11.13 6.47
N ASP A 180 -17.36 -11.94 6.09
CA ASP A 180 -18.68 -11.97 6.75
C ASP A 180 -18.61 -12.27 8.25
N GLN A 181 -17.55 -12.95 8.70
CA GLN A 181 -17.31 -13.30 10.09
C GLN A 181 -16.59 -12.20 10.88
N GLY A 182 -16.35 -11.04 10.29
CA GLY A 182 -15.66 -9.93 10.94
C GLY A 182 -14.15 -10.12 11.07
N GLY A 183 -13.55 -11.03 10.31
CA GLY A 183 -12.09 -11.17 10.20
C GLY A 183 -11.56 -10.68 8.85
N HIS A 184 -10.25 -10.47 8.77
CA HIS A 184 -9.52 -10.22 7.53
C HIS A 184 -8.14 -10.90 7.58
N GLY A 185 -7.35 -10.78 6.50
CA GLY A 185 -6.04 -11.43 6.34
C GLY A 185 -6.05 -12.55 5.29
N GLY A 186 -7.24 -13.00 4.88
CA GLY A 186 -7.46 -14.00 3.85
C GLY A 186 -7.54 -13.42 2.43
N ALA A 187 -8.09 -14.23 1.53
CA ALA A 187 -8.17 -13.95 0.09
C ALA A 187 -9.62 -14.01 -0.44
N SER A 188 -10.63 -13.94 0.44
CA SER A 188 -12.02 -13.93 -0.02
C SER A 188 -12.33 -12.66 -0.81
N ALA A 189 -13.32 -12.73 -1.71
CA ALA A 189 -13.71 -11.59 -2.54
C ALA A 189 -14.06 -10.35 -1.70
N ALA A 190 -14.65 -10.52 -0.52
CA ALA A 190 -15.02 -9.46 0.40
C ALA A 190 -13.79 -8.83 1.10
N GLU A 191 -12.73 -9.59 1.33
CA GLU A 191 -11.47 -9.11 1.93
C GLU A 191 -10.57 -8.42 0.90
N ILE A 192 -10.56 -8.88 -0.35
CA ILE A 192 -9.61 -8.39 -1.36
C ILE A 192 -10.15 -7.22 -2.19
N SER A 193 -11.43 -6.89 -2.09
CA SER A 193 -12.06 -5.88 -2.94
C SER A 193 -12.31 -4.61 -2.15
N VAL A 194 -11.64 -3.51 -2.52
CA VAL A 194 -11.76 -2.21 -1.86
C VAL A 194 -12.09 -1.12 -2.87
N PRO A 195 -12.90 -0.11 -2.50
CA PRO A 195 -13.14 1.03 -3.36
C PRO A 195 -11.88 1.90 -3.45
N VAL A 196 -11.67 2.50 -4.62
CA VAL A 196 -10.72 3.59 -4.82
C VAL A 196 -11.44 4.71 -5.53
N ILE A 197 -11.41 5.91 -4.96
CA ILE A 197 -12.11 7.08 -5.47
C ILE A 197 -11.12 8.24 -5.56
N PHE A 198 -11.06 8.87 -6.73
CA PHE A 198 -10.30 10.09 -6.96
C PHE A 198 -11.30 11.24 -7.08
N LEU A 199 -11.16 12.29 -6.29
CA LEU A 199 -12.04 13.46 -6.28
C LEU A 199 -11.21 14.73 -6.45
N SER A 200 -11.68 15.64 -7.31
CA SER A 200 -11.07 16.97 -7.44
C SER A 200 -12.07 17.94 -8.08
N PRO A 201 -12.12 19.20 -7.64
CA PRO A 201 -12.88 20.25 -8.33
C PRO A 201 -12.45 20.47 -9.79
N HIS A 202 -11.22 20.09 -10.15
CA HIS A 202 -10.69 20.25 -11.51
C HIS A 202 -10.90 19.05 -12.42
N ILE A 203 -11.41 17.94 -11.89
CA ILE A 203 -11.81 16.80 -12.73
C ILE A 203 -13.12 17.15 -13.43
N VAL A 204 -13.13 17.03 -14.76
CA VAL A 204 -14.34 17.25 -15.57
C VAL A 204 -14.52 16.05 -16.50
N ARG A 205 -15.17 14.99 -15.99
CA ARG A 205 -15.47 13.77 -16.75
C ARG A 205 -16.96 13.47 -16.72
N LYS A 206 -17.62 13.64 -17.88
CA LYS A 206 -19.08 13.41 -18.00
C LYS A 206 -19.47 11.93 -18.04
N ASP A 207 -18.51 11.03 -18.19
CA ASP A 207 -18.76 9.58 -18.31
C ASP A 207 -18.00 8.80 -17.22
N SER A 208 -18.64 8.69 -16.05
CA SER A 208 -18.14 8.01 -14.85
C SER A 208 -18.87 6.69 -14.54
N LYS A 209 -19.63 6.16 -15.51
CA LYS A 209 -20.48 4.98 -15.28
C LYS A 209 -19.72 3.65 -15.22
N HIS A 210 -18.56 3.56 -15.87
CA HIS A 210 -17.75 2.35 -15.87
C HIS A 210 -16.82 2.33 -14.65
N VAL A 211 -16.98 1.33 -13.79
CA VAL A 211 -16.06 1.05 -12.68
C VAL A 211 -15.05 0.03 -13.18
N GLU A 212 -13.84 0.48 -13.46
CA GLU A 212 -12.75 -0.41 -13.86
C GLU A 212 -12.15 -1.11 -12.63
N THR A 213 -11.66 -2.34 -12.84
CA THR A 213 -10.93 -3.08 -11.82
C THR A 213 -9.44 -2.86 -11.97
N ILE A 214 -8.77 -2.46 -10.90
CA ILE A 214 -7.32 -2.20 -10.84
C ILE A 214 -6.65 -3.07 -9.77
N SER A 215 -5.33 -3.19 -9.79
CA SER A 215 -4.60 -3.68 -8.61
C SER A 215 -4.42 -2.55 -7.61
N GLN A 216 -4.46 -2.85 -6.31
CA GLN A 216 -4.16 -1.84 -5.28
C GLN A 216 -2.72 -1.31 -5.42
N ALA A 217 -1.79 -2.14 -5.90
CA ALA A 217 -0.41 -1.73 -6.17
C ALA A 217 -0.31 -0.65 -7.25
N ASP A 218 -1.33 -0.52 -8.12
CA ASP A 218 -1.39 0.48 -9.19
C ASP A 218 -1.53 1.91 -8.64
N LEU A 219 -1.88 2.08 -7.36
CA LEU A 219 -1.92 3.38 -6.70
C LEU A 219 -0.52 4.02 -6.60
N CYS A 220 0.50 3.26 -6.22
CA CYS A 220 1.86 3.78 -6.04
C CYS A 220 2.42 4.51 -7.28
N PRO A 221 2.48 3.88 -8.47
CA PRO A 221 3.05 4.53 -9.65
C PRO A 221 2.13 5.64 -10.17
N THR A 222 0.81 5.50 -10.00
CA THR A 222 -0.17 6.52 -10.39
C THR A 222 -0.01 7.79 -9.56
N LEU A 223 0.05 7.67 -8.24
CA LEU A 223 0.28 8.79 -7.32
C LEU A 223 1.66 9.42 -7.54
N SER A 224 2.68 8.61 -7.81
CA SER A 224 4.03 9.13 -8.13
C SER A 224 3.98 10.05 -9.35
N VAL A 225 3.32 9.62 -10.43
CA VAL A 225 3.17 10.43 -11.65
C VAL A 225 2.35 11.71 -11.39
N LEU A 226 1.24 11.61 -10.65
CA LEU A 226 0.37 12.76 -10.36
C LEU A 226 1.05 13.80 -9.46
N LEU A 227 1.95 13.38 -8.58
CA LEU A 227 2.75 14.27 -7.72
C LEU A 227 4.05 14.77 -8.39
N GLY A 228 4.35 14.32 -9.60
CA GLY A 228 5.61 14.63 -10.30
C GLY A 228 6.84 14.00 -9.65
N LEU A 229 6.68 12.84 -9.01
CA LEU A 229 7.72 12.10 -8.31
C LEU A 229 8.22 10.91 -9.13
N PRO A 230 9.46 10.45 -8.90
CA PRO A 230 9.93 9.17 -9.44
C PRO A 230 9.06 8.01 -8.95
N ILE A 231 8.73 7.08 -9.85
CA ILE A 231 8.09 5.82 -9.47
C ILE A 231 9.10 4.99 -8.66
N PRO A 232 8.73 4.46 -7.47
CA PRO A 232 9.64 3.65 -6.67
C PRO A 232 10.27 2.48 -7.43
N LYS A 233 11.56 2.24 -7.20
CA LYS A 233 12.37 1.34 -8.05
C LYS A 233 11.88 -0.10 -8.15
N ASN A 234 11.23 -0.62 -7.09
CA ASN A 234 10.77 -2.01 -6.99
C ASN A 234 9.26 -2.16 -7.31
N ASN A 235 8.63 -1.09 -7.80
CA ASN A 235 7.22 -1.07 -8.14
C ASN A 235 6.89 -2.07 -9.26
N LEU A 236 5.89 -2.92 -9.01
CA LEU A 236 5.26 -3.82 -9.98
C LEU A 236 3.88 -3.34 -10.44
N GLY A 237 3.29 -2.35 -9.77
CA GLY A 237 2.03 -1.73 -10.19
C GLY A 237 2.14 -1.05 -11.56
N LYS A 238 1.00 -0.94 -12.26
CA LYS A 238 0.88 -0.19 -13.50
C LYS A 238 0.19 1.16 -13.27
N VAL A 239 0.63 2.20 -13.98
CA VAL A 239 -0.04 3.51 -13.93
C VAL A 239 -1.46 3.39 -14.49
N ILE A 240 -2.44 3.87 -13.72
CA ILE A 240 -3.85 3.94 -14.10
C ILE A 240 -4.02 5.12 -15.06
N THR A 241 -3.98 4.85 -16.37
CA THR A 241 -3.94 5.92 -17.38
C THR A 241 -5.22 6.76 -17.45
N GLU A 242 -6.32 6.21 -16.95
CA GLU A 242 -7.64 6.79 -16.77
C GLU A 242 -7.62 7.86 -15.68
N ALA A 243 -6.75 7.72 -14.67
CA ALA A 243 -6.54 8.68 -13.60
C ALA A 243 -5.68 9.89 -14.02
N LEU A 244 -4.94 9.78 -15.13
CA LEU A 244 -4.14 10.87 -15.71
C LEU A 244 -5.03 11.87 -16.48
N ILE A 245 -5.94 12.53 -15.78
CA ILE A 245 -6.85 13.53 -16.34
C ILE A 245 -6.04 14.76 -16.76
N GLY A 246 -6.31 15.28 -17.96
CA GLY A 246 -5.57 16.42 -18.53
C GLY A 246 -4.28 16.04 -19.26
N TYR A 247 -3.81 14.79 -19.14
CA TYR A 247 -2.65 14.31 -19.89
C TYR A 247 -3.06 13.95 -21.33
N THR A 248 -2.26 14.38 -22.30
CA THR A 248 -2.40 14.02 -23.71
C THR A 248 -2.05 12.56 -23.94
N LEU A 249 -2.56 11.97 -25.03
CA LEU A 249 -2.24 10.59 -25.40
C LEU A 249 -0.72 10.32 -25.49
N PRO A 250 0.12 11.17 -26.12
CA PRO A 250 1.59 11.06 -26.04
C PRO A 250 2.17 10.98 -24.65
N GLN A 251 1.68 11.81 -23.73
CA GLN A 251 2.16 11.81 -22.35
C GLN A 251 1.78 10.49 -21.67
N LYS A 252 0.54 10.04 -21.81
CA LYS A 252 0.09 8.76 -21.25
C LYS A 252 0.91 7.58 -21.77
N VAL A 253 1.13 7.51 -23.09
CA VAL A 253 1.95 6.44 -23.71
C VAL A 253 3.39 6.50 -23.23
N SER A 254 3.96 7.71 -23.12
CA SER A 254 5.35 7.88 -22.63
C SER A 254 5.50 7.48 -21.16
N ILE A 255 4.52 7.81 -20.33
CA ILE A 255 4.49 7.47 -18.90
C ILE A 255 4.40 5.95 -18.72
N ILE A 256 3.45 5.29 -19.38
CA ILE A 256 3.31 3.84 -19.24
C ILE A 256 4.50 3.08 -19.85
N HIS A 257 5.12 3.63 -20.91
CA HIS A 257 6.37 3.12 -21.45
C HIS A 257 7.51 3.18 -20.40
N GLN A 258 7.67 4.29 -19.69
CA GLN A 258 8.67 4.44 -18.62
C GLN A 258 8.38 3.50 -17.44
N ASN A 259 7.12 3.37 -17.03
CA ASN A 259 6.70 2.42 -16.01
C ASN A 259 7.05 0.98 -16.41
N ALA A 260 6.78 0.59 -17.66
CA ALA A 260 7.17 -0.72 -18.19
C ALA A 260 8.69 -0.90 -18.24
N MET A 261 9.46 0.13 -18.62
CA MET A 261 10.92 0.06 -18.61
C MET A 261 11.49 -0.25 -17.22
N LEU A 262 10.94 0.38 -16.18
CA LEU A 262 11.35 0.14 -14.78
C LEU A 262 11.00 -1.29 -14.35
N ALA A 263 9.76 -1.73 -14.61
CA ALA A 263 9.32 -3.07 -14.25
C ALA A 263 10.13 -4.17 -14.96
N ILE A 264 10.55 -3.94 -16.20
CA ILE A 264 11.41 -4.88 -16.95
C ILE A 264 12.79 -5.04 -16.30
N GLN A 265 13.34 -4.02 -15.62
CA GLN A 265 14.58 -4.20 -14.85
C GLN A 265 14.38 -5.15 -13.67
N ILE A 266 13.20 -5.11 -13.04
CA ILE A 266 12.85 -6.05 -11.96
C ILE A 266 12.76 -7.47 -12.54
N LEU A 267 12.04 -7.66 -13.66
CA LEU A 267 11.93 -8.97 -14.31
C LEU A 267 13.30 -9.61 -14.59
N LYS A 268 14.25 -8.83 -15.11
CA LYS A 268 15.63 -9.29 -15.36
C LYS A 268 16.36 -9.77 -14.10
N GLY A 269 16.05 -9.18 -12.94
CA GLY A 269 16.61 -9.58 -11.66
C GLY A 269 16.06 -10.91 -11.14
N TYR A 270 14.83 -11.28 -11.52
CA TYR A 270 14.15 -12.47 -11.03
C TYR A 270 14.11 -13.64 -12.02
N VAL A 271 14.25 -13.39 -13.33
CA VAL A 271 14.07 -14.42 -14.38
C VAL A 271 15.29 -14.44 -15.30
N GLN A 272 15.98 -15.59 -15.37
CA GLN A 272 17.18 -15.75 -16.22
C GLN A 272 16.85 -15.62 -17.72
N ASP A 273 15.88 -16.39 -18.21
CA ASP A 273 15.44 -16.38 -19.62
C ASP A 273 14.33 -15.32 -19.86
N PHE A 274 14.45 -14.13 -19.27
CA PHE A 274 13.38 -13.13 -19.27
C PHE A 274 12.95 -12.72 -20.69
N GLU A 275 13.83 -12.80 -21.69
CA GLU A 275 13.50 -12.45 -23.08
C GLU A 275 12.45 -13.37 -23.71
N LYS A 276 12.29 -14.59 -23.19
CA LYS A 276 11.30 -15.57 -23.64
C LYS A 276 9.95 -15.41 -22.94
N GLU A 277 9.86 -14.59 -21.89
CA GLU A 277 8.61 -14.37 -21.17
C GLU A 277 7.64 -13.52 -22.00
N SER A 278 6.36 -13.89 -21.99
CA SER A 278 5.30 -13.18 -22.73
C SER A 278 5.23 -11.70 -22.37
N SER A 279 5.47 -11.35 -21.11
CA SER A 279 5.53 -9.96 -20.64
C SER A 279 6.61 -9.17 -21.37
N TYR A 280 7.83 -9.70 -21.48
CA TYR A 280 8.95 -9.04 -22.17
C TYR A 280 8.73 -8.99 -23.68
N MET A 281 8.25 -10.07 -24.29
CA MET A 281 7.97 -10.10 -25.73
C MET A 281 6.94 -9.04 -26.12
N LEU A 282 5.87 -8.90 -25.33
CA LEU A 282 4.84 -7.87 -25.55
C LEU A 282 5.39 -6.45 -25.35
N TYR A 283 6.16 -6.22 -24.28
CA TYR A 283 6.86 -4.95 -24.07
C TYR A 283 7.81 -4.61 -25.23
N SER A 284 8.59 -5.56 -25.70
CA SER A 284 9.55 -5.38 -26.79
C SER A 284 8.84 -4.98 -28.08
N LYS A 285 7.71 -5.63 -28.39
CA LYS A 285 6.85 -5.28 -29.52
C LYS A 285 6.27 -3.87 -29.38
N ALA A 286 5.72 -3.53 -28.21
CA ALA A 286 5.18 -2.21 -27.93
C ALA A 286 6.25 -1.11 -28.03
N LYS A 287 7.45 -1.37 -27.50
CA LYS A 287 8.61 -0.47 -27.58
C LYS A 287 9.02 -0.20 -29.03
N HIS A 288 9.07 -1.25 -29.86
CA HIS A 288 9.39 -1.08 -31.27
C HIS A 288 8.35 -0.22 -31.99
N GLN A 289 7.06 -0.48 -31.77
CA GLN A 289 5.96 0.30 -32.35
C GLN A 289 5.94 1.75 -31.86
N PHE A 290 6.26 1.99 -30.58
CA PHE A 290 6.30 3.33 -29.99
C PHE A 290 7.21 4.30 -30.77
N HIS A 291 8.39 3.86 -31.21
CA HIS A 291 9.30 4.71 -31.99
C HIS A 291 8.70 5.13 -33.34
N GLY A 292 8.01 4.20 -34.02
CA GLY A 292 7.31 4.49 -35.26
C GLY A 292 6.13 5.44 -35.04
N TRP A 293 5.31 5.16 -34.03
CA TRP A 293 4.16 5.96 -33.66
C TRP A 293 4.51 7.42 -33.35
N VAL A 294 5.58 7.67 -32.59
CA VAL A 294 6.05 9.04 -32.29
C VAL A 294 6.45 9.77 -33.58
N SER A 295 7.16 9.09 -34.48
CA SER A 295 7.65 9.67 -35.74
C SER A 295 6.51 9.94 -36.73
N ALA A 296 5.43 9.17 -36.66
CA ALA A 296 4.31 9.21 -37.60
C ALA A 296 3.26 10.29 -37.30
N ARG A 297 3.42 11.06 -36.22
CA ARG A 297 2.41 12.03 -35.71
C ARG A 297 1.92 13.03 -36.77
N ASN A 298 2.79 13.47 -37.67
CA ASN A 298 2.47 14.45 -38.70
C ASN A 298 2.20 13.84 -40.08
N SER A 299 2.42 12.53 -40.25
CA SER A 299 2.29 11.82 -41.53
C SER A 299 1.09 10.87 -41.60
N THR A 300 0.49 10.53 -40.46
CA THR A 300 -0.65 9.61 -40.37
C THR A 300 -1.94 10.39 -40.05
N PRO A 301 -3.11 10.01 -40.62
CA PRO A 301 -4.39 10.59 -40.22
C PRO A 301 -4.58 10.52 -38.70
N LYS A 302 -5.01 11.63 -38.09
CA LYS A 302 -5.10 11.78 -36.63
C LYS A 302 -5.81 10.61 -35.94
N ALA A 303 -6.96 10.18 -36.46
CA ALA A 303 -7.73 9.08 -35.86
C ALA A 303 -6.98 7.74 -35.85
N ALA A 304 -6.26 7.41 -36.94
CA ALA A 304 -5.47 6.19 -37.02
C ALA A 304 -4.24 6.26 -36.08
N TRP A 305 -3.62 7.43 -35.96
CA TRP A 305 -2.54 7.64 -35.01
C TRP A 305 -3.03 7.56 -33.56
N GLU A 306 -4.22 8.09 -33.24
CA GLU A 306 -4.81 7.94 -31.90
C GLU A 306 -5.13 6.47 -31.57
N ASP A 307 -5.68 5.72 -32.53
CA ASP A 307 -5.97 4.28 -32.37
C ASP A 307 -4.71 3.44 -32.10
N GLU A 308 -3.62 3.71 -32.82
CA GLU A 308 -2.32 3.07 -32.54
C GLU A 308 -1.78 3.46 -31.16
N GLY A 309 -1.97 4.71 -30.73
CA GLY A 309 -1.59 5.16 -29.40
C GLY A 309 -2.37 4.45 -28.29
N HIS A 310 -3.68 4.24 -28.47
CA HIS A 310 -4.50 3.45 -27.55
C HIS A 310 -4.08 1.98 -27.54
N THR A 311 -3.72 1.42 -28.70
CA THR A 311 -3.16 0.07 -28.80
C THR A 311 -1.87 -0.07 -27.99
N LEU A 312 -0.97 0.92 -28.07
CA LEU A 312 0.25 0.96 -27.26
C LEU A 312 -0.04 1.01 -25.76
N LEU A 313 -1.01 1.80 -25.31
CA LEU A 313 -1.43 1.82 -23.90
C LEU A 313 -1.84 0.42 -23.42
N THR A 314 -2.68 -0.27 -24.21
CA THR A 314 -3.15 -1.62 -23.91
C THR A 314 -1.98 -2.61 -23.84
N MET A 315 -1.09 -2.60 -24.82
CA MET A 315 0.06 -3.52 -24.86
C MET A 315 1.02 -3.32 -23.68
N TYR A 316 1.31 -2.08 -23.28
CA TYR A 316 2.13 -1.82 -22.10
C TYR A 316 1.42 -2.22 -20.81
N SER A 317 0.13 -1.93 -20.67
CA SER A 317 -0.69 -2.32 -19.51
C SER A 317 -0.75 -3.83 -19.32
N GLU A 318 -0.96 -4.57 -20.41
CA GLU A 318 -0.98 -6.04 -20.40
C GLU A 318 0.41 -6.61 -20.10
N SER A 319 1.47 -6.05 -20.70
CA SER A 319 2.84 -6.45 -20.42
C SER A 319 3.20 -6.28 -18.93
N LEU A 320 2.85 -5.14 -18.33
CA LEU A 320 3.03 -4.87 -16.90
C LEU A 320 2.27 -5.85 -16.01
N THR A 321 1.03 -6.18 -16.39
CA THR A 321 0.19 -7.15 -15.66
C THR A 321 0.85 -8.54 -15.66
N LEU A 322 1.22 -9.04 -16.84
CA LEU A 322 1.91 -10.33 -16.99
C LEU A 322 3.27 -10.36 -16.27
N LEU A 323 3.98 -9.22 -16.24
CA LEU A 323 5.25 -9.08 -15.55
C LEU A 323 5.06 -9.20 -14.04
N ALA A 324 4.12 -8.43 -13.47
CA ALA A 324 3.82 -8.46 -12.05
C ALA A 324 3.42 -9.88 -11.59
N GLU A 325 2.57 -10.57 -12.35
CA GLU A 325 2.19 -11.97 -12.08
C GLU A 325 3.41 -12.90 -12.10
N LYS A 326 4.28 -12.77 -13.12
CA LYS A 326 5.47 -13.61 -13.25
C LYS A 326 6.44 -13.40 -12.10
N VAL A 327 6.79 -12.15 -11.79
CA VAL A 327 7.73 -11.81 -10.71
C VAL A 327 7.16 -12.26 -9.37
N THR A 328 5.88 -12.01 -9.10
CA THR A 328 5.22 -12.44 -7.86
C THR A 328 5.28 -13.96 -7.70
N ARG A 329 4.95 -14.71 -8.76
CA ARG A 329 5.02 -16.18 -8.75
C ARG A 329 6.42 -16.71 -8.50
N VAL A 330 7.45 -16.10 -9.09
CA VAL A 330 8.84 -16.53 -8.88
C VAL A 330 9.33 -16.14 -7.48
N SER A 331 8.99 -14.95 -7.00
CA SER A 331 9.39 -14.46 -5.67
C SER A 331 8.75 -15.22 -4.51
N THR A 332 7.61 -15.88 -4.74
CA THR A 332 6.89 -16.67 -3.73
C THR A 332 7.19 -18.16 -3.79
N GLN A 333 8.06 -18.61 -4.71
CA GLN A 333 8.56 -19.99 -4.72
C GLN A 333 9.64 -20.18 -3.65
N TYR A 334 9.20 -20.43 -2.43
CA TYR A 334 10.10 -20.82 -1.35
C TYR A 334 10.51 -22.29 -1.46
N ASP A 335 11.77 -22.59 -1.16
CA ASP A 335 12.18 -23.96 -0.87
C ASP A 335 11.61 -24.36 0.49
N VAL A 336 10.40 -24.93 0.46
CA VAL A 336 9.67 -25.38 1.65
C VAL A 336 10.49 -26.38 2.47
N TYR A 337 11.33 -27.21 1.82
CA TYR A 337 12.19 -28.14 2.52
C TYR A 337 13.30 -27.41 3.29
N ALA A 338 13.99 -26.48 2.65
CA ALA A 338 15.01 -25.67 3.31
C ALA A 338 14.41 -24.82 4.46
N MET A 339 13.21 -24.27 4.28
CA MET A 339 12.49 -23.55 5.33
C MET A 339 12.11 -24.47 6.49
N ALA A 340 11.56 -25.66 6.22
CA ALA A 340 11.17 -26.61 7.26
C ALA A 340 12.39 -27.10 8.07
N VAL A 341 13.52 -27.37 7.40
CA VAL A 341 14.79 -27.70 8.04
C VAL A 341 15.29 -26.53 8.90
N SER A 342 15.21 -25.29 8.40
CA SER A 342 15.61 -24.09 9.15
C SER A 342 14.76 -23.87 10.40
N VAL A 343 13.44 -24.05 10.30
CA VAL A 343 12.52 -23.97 11.44
C VAL A 343 12.81 -25.09 12.45
N ALA A 344 13.04 -26.33 12.00
CA ALA A 344 13.42 -27.44 12.88
C ALA A 344 14.73 -27.15 13.62
N LEU A 345 15.74 -26.59 12.93
CA LEU A 345 17.00 -26.18 13.53
C LEU A 345 16.82 -25.08 14.58
N LEU A 346 15.98 -24.07 14.31
CA LEU A 346 15.66 -23.01 15.26
C LEU A 346 14.98 -23.57 16.52
N TRP A 347 14.02 -24.48 16.36
CA TRP A 347 13.38 -25.14 17.50
C TRP A 347 14.37 -26.00 18.30
N MET A 348 15.24 -26.74 17.62
CA MET A 348 16.31 -27.51 18.29
C MET A 348 17.26 -26.60 19.07
N LEU A 349 17.63 -25.44 18.50
CA LEU A 349 18.49 -24.46 19.16
C LEU A 349 17.80 -23.88 20.40
N LEU A 350 16.53 -23.48 20.28
CA LEU A 350 15.71 -22.95 21.37
C LEU A 350 15.56 -23.97 22.50
N ILE A 351 15.25 -25.23 22.16
CA ILE A 351 15.16 -26.33 23.12
C ILE A 351 16.52 -26.52 23.82
N SER A 352 17.63 -26.48 23.09
CA SER A 352 18.97 -26.61 23.70
C SER A 352 19.29 -25.47 24.67
N LEU A 353 18.87 -24.24 24.33
CA LEU A 353 19.02 -23.04 25.17
C LEU A 353 18.21 -23.18 26.46
N VAL A 354 16.95 -23.59 26.36
CA VAL A 354 16.08 -23.84 27.51
C VAL A 354 16.66 -24.95 28.39
N LEU A 355 17.08 -26.08 27.80
CA LEU A 355 17.70 -27.19 28.53
C LEU A 355 19.02 -26.77 29.21
N SER A 356 19.84 -25.96 28.54
CA SER A 356 21.08 -25.41 29.11
C SER A 356 20.80 -24.49 30.29
N HIS A 357 19.79 -23.63 30.19
CA HIS A 357 19.38 -22.74 31.27
C HIS A 357 18.82 -23.51 32.47
N LEU A 358 17.96 -24.52 32.22
CA LEU A 358 17.46 -25.43 33.26
C LEU A 358 18.60 -26.19 33.94
N LYS A 359 19.58 -26.70 33.16
CA LYS A 359 20.74 -27.42 33.70
C LYS A 359 21.61 -26.53 34.59
N LYS A 360 21.87 -25.27 34.18
CA LYS A 360 22.60 -24.29 35.01
C LYS A 360 21.87 -23.99 36.32
N ASN A 361 20.55 -23.84 36.29
CA ASN A 361 19.75 -23.59 37.50
C ASN A 361 19.72 -24.80 38.46
N VAL A 362 19.77 -26.03 37.92
CA VAL A 362 19.90 -27.25 38.71
C VAL A 362 21.30 -27.36 39.34
N THR A 363 22.38 -27.07 38.59
CA THR A 363 23.75 -27.12 39.14
C THR A 363 24.04 -26.02 40.15
N THR A 364 23.45 -24.83 40.04
CA THR A 364 23.53 -23.78 41.08
C THR A 364 22.74 -24.13 42.35
N ARG A 365 21.69 -24.95 42.24
CA ARG A 365 20.96 -25.47 43.41
C ARG A 365 21.64 -26.69 44.06
N SER A 366 22.53 -27.37 43.34
CA SER A 366 23.23 -28.57 43.80
C SER A 366 24.66 -28.31 44.26
N GLU A 367 25.03 -27.07 44.63
CA GLU A 367 26.23 -26.91 45.46
C GLU A 367 26.05 -27.70 46.76
N PRO A 368 26.98 -28.61 47.11
CA PRO A 368 26.81 -29.44 48.28
C PRO A 368 26.82 -28.56 49.53
N LEU A 369 25.85 -28.79 50.42
CA LEU A 369 25.77 -28.25 51.79
C LEU A 369 27.08 -28.41 52.59
N SER A 370 28.06 -29.19 52.11
CA SER A 370 29.36 -29.37 52.73
C SER A 370 30.25 -28.12 52.73
N ARG A 371 30.02 -27.09 51.88
CA ARG A 371 30.79 -25.83 51.95
C ARG A 371 30.17 -24.74 52.84
N LYS A 372 28.88 -24.84 53.20
CA LYS A 372 28.26 -23.91 54.16
C LYS A 372 28.39 -24.38 55.62
N ALA A 373 28.66 -25.66 55.86
CA ALA A 373 28.91 -26.16 57.22
C ALA A 373 30.33 -25.86 57.73
N SER A 374 31.33 -25.68 56.85
CA SER A 374 32.72 -25.41 57.27
C SER A 374 33.01 -23.96 57.65
N GLN A 375 32.12 -23.01 57.33
CA GLN A 375 32.29 -21.58 57.68
C GLN A 375 31.51 -21.16 58.94
N LEU A 376 30.71 -22.05 59.54
CA LEU A 376 29.97 -21.77 60.78
C LEU A 376 30.62 -22.36 62.05
N LEU A 377 31.71 -23.10 61.91
CA LEU A 377 32.44 -23.74 63.03
C LEU A 377 33.75 -23.03 63.43
N ILE A 378 34.08 -21.87 62.84
CA ILE A 378 35.26 -21.06 63.21
C ILE A 378 34.87 -19.74 63.94
N ALA A 379 33.58 -19.50 64.20
CA ALA A 379 33.11 -18.29 64.91
C ALA A 379 32.59 -18.52 66.35
N ARG A 380 32.83 -19.71 66.94
CA ARG A 380 32.58 -19.97 68.38
C ARG A 380 33.58 -20.99 68.94
N SER A 381 34.82 -20.54 69.17
CA SER A 381 35.70 -20.97 70.26
C SER A 381 36.96 -20.13 70.25
#